data_AF-A0A9X8VFK1-F1
#
_entry.id   AF-A0A9X8VFK1-F1
#
_cell.length_a   1.000
_cell.length_b   1.000
_cell.length_c   1.000
_cell.angle_alpha   90.00
_cell.angle_beta   90.00
_cell.angle_gamma   90.00
#
_symmetry.space_group_name_H-M   'P 1'
#
loop_
_entity.id
_entity.type
_entity.pdbx_description
1 polymer ?
#
loop_
_entity_poly.entity_id
_entity_poly.type
_entity_poly.pdbx_seq_one_letter_code
_entity_poly.pdbx_strand_id
1 'polypeptide(L)'
;MPLTFKRSERLSIGTEIELQLVDAEHYDLTDRADRVVSAVGDRRRVKHELTKSMVELNSSVHRDLDELHTELRALTHTVRRCAQRLGCDVCGGGRHLSNDWRKQVISDNARYRQLASRFGYLS
;
A
#
# COMPACT_ATOMS: atom_id res chain seq x y z
N MET A 1 29.56 5.47 -4.81
CA MET A 1 29.91 5.86 -3.43
C MET A 1 28.93 5.16 -2.49
N PRO A 2 29.39 4.52 -1.40
CA PRO A 2 28.48 3.91 -0.43
C PRO A 2 27.66 5.01 0.28
N LEU A 3 26.39 4.73 0.56
CA LEU A 3 25.53 5.62 1.33
C LEU A 3 26.04 5.69 2.78
N THR A 4 26.15 6.91 3.34
CA THR A 4 26.49 7.10 4.75
C THR A 4 25.33 6.66 5.64
N PHE A 5 25.61 5.80 6.63
CA PHE A 5 24.59 5.34 7.57
C PHE A 5 24.06 6.50 8.42
N LYS A 6 22.74 6.76 8.33
CA LYS A 6 22.05 7.75 9.17
C LYS A 6 21.70 7.11 10.51
N ARG A 7 22.34 7.57 11.59
CA ARG A 7 22.08 7.06 12.94
C ARG A 7 20.61 7.29 13.32
N SER A 8 19.91 6.24 13.70
CA SER A 8 18.57 6.28 14.27
C SER A 8 18.62 6.40 15.79
N GLU A 9 17.51 6.83 16.38
CA GLU A 9 17.33 6.78 17.82
C GLU A 9 17.22 5.33 18.30
N ARG A 10 17.55 5.08 19.58
CA ARG A 10 17.47 3.74 20.15
C ARG A 10 16.01 3.28 20.19
N LEU A 11 15.77 2.05 19.70
CA LEU A 11 14.48 1.36 19.76
C LEU A 11 13.33 2.09 19.06
N SER A 12 13.64 2.98 18.10
CA SER A 12 12.61 3.60 17.27
C SER A 12 12.02 2.60 16.27
N ILE A 13 10.71 2.64 16.05
CA ILE A 13 10.00 1.73 15.13
C ILE A 13 9.22 2.53 14.08
N GLY A 14 9.25 2.05 12.84
CA GLY A 14 8.33 2.45 11.78
C GLY A 14 7.78 1.20 11.10
N THR A 15 6.58 1.27 10.55
CA THR A 15 5.89 0.13 9.95
C THR A 15 5.28 0.52 8.61
N GLU A 16 5.50 -0.35 7.64
CA GLU A 16 4.83 -0.32 6.35
C GLU A 16 3.82 -1.48 6.30
N ILE A 17 2.61 -1.20 5.83
CA ILE A 17 1.55 -2.22 5.65
C ILE A 17 0.98 -2.09 4.25
N GLU A 18 1.08 -3.16 3.48
CA GLU A 18 0.41 -3.28 2.21
C GLU A 18 -1.00 -3.85 2.41
N LEU A 19 -1.99 -3.15 1.89
CA LEU A 19 -3.39 -3.57 1.90
C LEU A 19 -3.86 -3.79 0.46
N GLN A 20 -4.60 -4.88 0.26
CA GLN A 20 -5.26 -5.19 -1.00
C GLN A 20 -6.55 -4.39 -1.13
N LEU A 21 -6.83 -3.91 -2.33
CA LEU A 21 -8.10 -3.29 -2.70
C LEU A 21 -9.00 -4.33 -3.36
N VAL A 22 -10.19 -4.50 -2.81
CA VAL A 22 -11.19 -5.45 -3.32
C VAL A 22 -12.46 -4.71 -3.74
N ASP A 23 -13.05 -5.13 -4.85
CA ASP A 23 -14.33 -4.60 -5.31
C ASP A 23 -15.44 -4.89 -4.28
N ALA A 24 -16.32 -3.93 -4.03
CA ALA A 24 -17.34 -4.05 -2.99
C ALA A 24 -18.46 -5.05 -3.35
N GLU A 25 -18.65 -5.38 -4.63
CA GLU A 25 -19.73 -6.27 -5.06
C GLU A 25 -19.29 -7.74 -5.11
N HIS A 26 -18.12 -8.01 -5.69
CA HIS A 26 -17.65 -9.37 -5.96
C HIS A 26 -16.35 -9.74 -5.23
N TYR A 27 -15.75 -8.81 -4.49
CA TYR A 27 -14.55 -9.02 -3.67
C TYR A 27 -13.30 -9.47 -4.44
N ASP A 28 -13.24 -9.32 -5.75
CA ASP A 28 -11.96 -9.50 -6.47
C ASP A 28 -11.08 -8.26 -6.36
N LEU A 29 -9.78 -8.44 -6.60
CA LEU A 29 -8.83 -7.35 -6.66
C LEU A 29 -9.22 -6.32 -7.73
N THR A 30 -9.08 -5.04 -7.38
CA THR A 30 -9.42 -3.92 -8.26
C THR A 30 -8.25 -2.97 -8.45
N ASP A 31 -8.10 -2.38 -9.63
CA ASP A 31 -7.02 -1.46 -10.02
C ASP A 31 -7.20 0.01 -9.54
N ARG A 32 -7.97 0.21 -8.46
CA ARG A 32 -8.37 1.54 -7.97
C ARG A 32 -7.31 2.25 -7.10
N ALA A 33 -6.10 1.70 -6.91
CA ALA A 33 -5.08 2.26 -6.01
C ALA A 33 -4.77 3.73 -6.30
N ASP A 34 -4.56 4.10 -7.57
CA ASP A 34 -4.25 5.48 -7.96
C ASP A 34 -5.36 6.47 -7.50
N ARG A 35 -6.63 6.05 -7.63
CA ARG A 35 -7.79 6.86 -7.24
C ARG A 35 -7.89 6.97 -5.73
N VAL A 36 -7.67 5.87 -5.00
CA VAL A 36 -7.68 5.84 -3.53
C VAL A 36 -6.58 6.73 -2.97
N VAL A 37 -5.34 6.57 -3.44
CA VAL A 37 -4.18 7.38 -3.03
C VAL A 37 -4.43 8.87 -3.31
N SER A 38 -4.97 9.19 -4.48
CA SER A 38 -5.33 10.57 -4.83
C SER A 38 -6.42 11.14 -3.91
N ALA A 39 -7.40 10.34 -3.52
CA ALA A 39 -8.49 10.76 -2.63
C ALA A 39 -8.02 10.96 -1.18
N VAL A 40 -7.03 10.19 -0.72
CA VAL A 40 -6.42 10.37 0.61
C VAL A 40 -5.58 11.65 0.66
N GLY A 41 -4.84 11.96 -0.41
CA GLY A 41 -4.07 13.21 -0.54
C GLY A 41 -2.74 13.25 0.24
N ASP A 42 -2.53 12.34 1.20
CA ASP A 42 -1.27 12.20 1.93
C ASP A 42 -0.33 11.20 1.26
N ARG A 43 0.42 11.68 0.26
CA ARG A 43 1.39 10.87 -0.52
C ARG A 43 2.62 10.42 0.28
N ARG A 44 2.83 10.93 1.49
CA ARG A 44 3.92 10.49 2.38
C ARG A 44 3.51 9.24 3.14
N ARG A 45 2.24 9.19 3.56
CA ARG A 45 1.69 8.09 4.37
C ARG A 45 1.04 7.00 3.54
N VAL A 46 0.50 7.34 2.38
CA VAL A 46 -0.25 6.39 1.54
C VAL A 46 0.28 6.44 0.11
N LYS A 47 0.77 5.30 -0.38
CA LYS A 47 1.33 5.16 -1.73
C LYS A 47 0.64 4.04 -2.49
N HIS A 48 0.74 4.08 -3.82
CA HIS A 48 0.45 2.90 -4.65
C HIS A 48 1.65 1.95 -4.58
N GLU A 49 1.39 0.66 -4.64
CA GLU A 49 2.45 -0.35 -4.72
C GLU A 49 2.80 -0.68 -6.17
N LEU A 50 3.66 -1.69 -6.41
CA LEU A 50 3.98 -2.20 -7.74
C LEU A 50 2.72 -2.48 -8.58
N THR A 51 1.66 -2.98 -7.94
CA THR A 51 0.37 -3.28 -8.57
C THR A 51 -0.66 -2.21 -8.21
N LYS A 52 -1.56 -1.92 -9.15
CA LYS A 52 -2.69 -1.00 -8.93
C LYS A 52 -3.79 -1.57 -8.02
N SER A 53 -3.61 -2.80 -7.53
CA SER A 53 -4.52 -3.49 -6.63
C SER A 53 -4.16 -3.37 -5.16
N MET A 54 -3.09 -2.64 -4.84
CA MET A 54 -2.59 -2.50 -3.48
C MET A 54 -2.25 -1.05 -3.14
N VAL A 55 -2.41 -0.73 -1.87
CA VAL A 55 -1.99 0.53 -1.27
C VAL A 55 -1.05 0.24 -0.10
N GLU A 56 0.02 1.01 -0.01
CA GLU A 56 1.02 0.93 1.06
C GLU A 56 0.76 2.04 2.07
N LEU A 57 0.57 1.67 3.34
CA LEU A 57 0.52 2.59 4.48
C LEU A 57 1.90 2.70 5.12
N ASN A 58 2.36 3.91 5.39
CA ASN A 58 3.66 4.20 6.00
C ASN A 58 3.45 4.97 7.31
N SER A 59 3.77 4.35 8.45
CA SER A 59 3.73 5.04 9.74
C SER A 59 4.82 6.10 9.86
N SER A 60 4.70 6.94 10.87
CA SER A 60 5.81 7.71 11.43
C SER A 60 6.79 6.79 12.13
N VAL A 61 7.94 7.37 12.49
CA VAL A 61 8.84 6.75 13.45
C VAL A 61 8.28 7.03 14.85
N HIS A 62 8.03 5.97 15.60
CA HIS A 62 7.50 5.99 16.96
C HIS A 62 8.52 5.42 17.95
N ARG A 63 8.28 5.69 19.23
CA ARG A 63 9.00 5.05 20.36
C ARG A 63 8.09 4.18 21.21
N ASP A 64 6.79 4.28 21.00
CA ASP A 64 5.75 3.58 21.73
C ASP A 64 4.83 2.83 20.76
N LEU A 65 4.40 1.64 21.15
CA LEU A 65 3.59 0.78 20.29
C LEU A 65 2.12 1.21 20.25
N ASP A 66 1.59 1.85 21.29
CA ASP A 66 0.21 2.33 21.33
C ASP A 66 0.05 3.57 20.43
N GLU A 67 1.06 4.46 20.40
CA GLU A 67 1.12 5.57 19.45
C GLU A 67 1.18 5.08 17.99
N LEU A 68 2.05 4.10 17.70
CA LEU A 68 2.13 3.44 16.40
C LEU A 68 0.80 2.81 16.01
N HIS A 69 0.18 2.05 16.92
CA HIS A 69 -1.10 1.39 16.68
C HIS A 69 -2.22 2.40 16.37
N THR A 70 -2.26 3.50 17.11
CA THR A 70 -3.22 4.58 16.93
C THR A 70 -3.08 5.22 15.55
N GLU A 71 -1.85 5.53 15.12
CA GLU A 71 -1.60 6.09 13.79
C GLU A 71 -2.00 5.11 12.68
N LEU A 72 -1.59 3.83 12.77
CA LEU A 72 -1.93 2.82 11.78
C LEU A 72 -3.45 2.60 11.66
N ARG A 73 -4.19 2.63 12.79
CA ARG A 73 -5.65 2.59 12.76
C ARG A 73 -6.25 3.82 12.09
N ALA A 74 -5.74 5.01 12.36
CA ALA A 74 -6.22 6.24 11.75
C ALA A 74 -5.97 6.25 10.23
N LEU A 75 -4.78 5.82 9.79
CA LEU A 75 -4.43 5.68 8.37
C LEU A 75 -5.36 4.66 7.69
N THR A 76 -5.52 3.47 8.29
CA THR A 76 -6.42 2.43 7.76
C THR A 76 -7.86 2.94 7.62
N HIS A 77 -8.40 3.64 8.63
CA HIS A 77 -9.74 4.22 8.55
C HIS A 77 -9.88 5.28 7.46
N THR A 78 -8.84 6.08 7.26
CA THR A 78 -8.82 7.11 6.21
C THR A 78 -8.85 6.49 4.82
N VAL A 79 -7.95 5.52 4.58
CA VAL A 79 -7.89 4.79 3.32
C VAL A 79 -9.20 4.05 3.05
N ARG A 80 -9.72 3.31 4.04
CA ARG A 80 -10.98 2.58 3.92
C ARG A 80 -12.14 3.48 3.53
N ARG A 81 -12.27 4.65 4.16
CA ARG A 81 -13.33 5.62 3.85
C ARG A 81 -13.23 6.16 2.42
N CYS A 82 -12.01 6.41 1.94
CA CYS A 82 -11.78 6.84 0.55
C CYS A 82 -12.08 5.70 -0.44
N ALA A 83 -11.65 4.47 -0.14
CA ALA A 83 -11.93 3.28 -0.95
C ALA A 83 -13.44 3.03 -1.09
N GLN A 84 -14.19 3.09 0.02
CA GLN A 84 -15.64 2.85 0.00
C GLN A 84 -16.40 3.85 -0.88
N ARG A 85 -15.97 5.11 -0.92
CA ARG A 85 -16.53 6.12 -1.83
C ARG A 85 -16.24 5.85 -3.31
N LEU A 86 -15.30 4.97 -3.61
CA LEU A 86 -14.88 4.57 -4.96
C LEU A 86 -15.38 3.17 -5.35
N GLY A 87 -16.24 2.55 -4.52
CA GLY A 87 -16.81 1.23 -4.78
C GLY A 87 -15.87 0.05 -4.45
N CYS A 88 -14.89 0.26 -3.58
CA CYS A 88 -14.01 -0.81 -3.10
C CYS A 88 -13.82 -0.77 -1.57
N ASP A 89 -13.27 -1.83 -1.00
CA ASP A 89 -12.82 -1.86 0.40
C ASP A 89 -11.36 -2.36 0.46
N VAL A 90 -10.76 -2.34 1.64
CA VAL A 90 -9.40 -2.83 1.90
C VAL A 90 -9.44 -4.15 2.66
N CYS A 91 -8.53 -5.06 2.33
CA CYS A 91 -8.27 -6.25 3.12
C CYS A 91 -6.76 -6.48 3.29
N GLY A 92 -6.40 -7.23 4.34
CA GLY A 92 -5.03 -7.69 4.56
C GLY A 92 -4.79 -9.06 3.92
N GLY A 93 -3.61 -9.63 4.19
CA GLY A 93 -3.23 -10.96 3.74
C GLY A 93 -2.22 -10.93 2.60
N GLY A 94 -1.27 -11.87 2.61
CA GLY A 94 -0.15 -11.88 1.67
C GLY A 94 -0.53 -12.20 0.22
N ARG A 95 -1.72 -12.78 -0.02
CA ARG A 95 -2.21 -13.11 -1.36
C ARG A 95 -3.74 -13.23 -1.37
N HIS A 96 -4.38 -12.59 -2.35
CA HIS A 96 -5.81 -12.76 -2.59
C HIS A 96 -6.11 -14.15 -3.19
N LEU A 97 -7.18 -14.82 -2.73
CA LEU A 97 -7.51 -16.18 -3.19
C LEU A 97 -7.86 -16.25 -4.68
N SER A 98 -8.51 -15.21 -5.21
CA SER A 98 -8.84 -15.09 -6.64
C SER A 98 -7.75 -14.41 -7.48
N ASN A 99 -6.54 -14.21 -6.92
CA ASN A 99 -5.48 -13.48 -7.62
C ASN A 99 -4.99 -14.23 -8.86
N ASP A 100 -5.39 -13.75 -10.04
CA ASP A 100 -4.81 -14.11 -11.32
C ASP A 100 -3.77 -13.04 -11.72
N TRP A 101 -2.49 -13.41 -11.67
CA TRP A 101 -1.38 -12.52 -12.00
C TRP A 101 -1.48 -11.93 -13.41
N ARG A 102 -2.19 -12.58 -14.33
CA ARG A 102 -2.40 -12.10 -15.70
C ARG A 102 -3.34 -10.89 -15.77
N LYS A 103 -4.15 -10.69 -14.73
CA LYS A 103 -5.14 -9.59 -14.64
C LYS A 103 -4.62 -8.41 -13.82
N GLN A 104 -3.43 -8.52 -13.24
CA GLN A 104 -2.82 -7.46 -12.44
C GLN A 104 -2.40 -6.29 -13.35
N VAL A 105 -2.86 -5.08 -13.03
CA VAL A 105 -2.41 -3.87 -13.71
C VAL A 105 -1.20 -3.31 -12.96
N ILE A 106 -0.08 -3.11 -13.65
CA ILE A 106 1.14 -2.56 -13.09
C ILE A 106 1.01 -1.04 -12.96
N SER A 107 1.49 -0.49 -11.86
CA SER A 107 1.47 0.96 -11.60
C SER A 107 2.30 1.73 -12.62
N ASP A 108 1.85 2.93 -13.02
CA ASP A 108 2.45 3.75 -14.09
C ASP A 108 3.73 4.49 -13.68
N ASN A 109 4.62 3.81 -12.94
CA ASN A 109 5.93 4.32 -12.55
C ASN A 109 7.01 3.72 -13.44
N ALA A 110 7.93 4.55 -13.96
CA ALA A 110 9.04 4.09 -14.79
C ALA A 110 9.90 3.02 -14.10
N ARG A 111 10.10 3.12 -12.79
CA ARG A 111 10.82 2.11 -11.99
C ARG A 111 10.05 0.78 -11.95
N TYR A 112 8.73 0.82 -11.78
CA TYR A 112 7.89 -0.37 -11.71
C TYR A 112 7.78 -1.08 -13.06
N ARG A 113 7.69 -0.33 -14.18
CA ARG A 113 7.78 -0.90 -15.53
C ARG A 113 9.12 -1.59 -15.77
N GLN A 114 10.21 -1.02 -15.29
CA GLN A 114 11.55 -1.62 -15.42
C GLN A 114 11.67 -2.89 -14.56
N LEU A 115 11.10 -2.90 -13.36
CA LEU A 115 11.05 -4.08 -12.49
C LEU A 115 10.25 -5.21 -13.14
N ALA A 116 9.06 -4.89 -13.67
CA ALA A 116 8.19 -5.82 -14.37
C ALA A 116 8.83 -6.40 -15.64
N SER A 117 9.53 -5.58 -16.42
CA SER A 117 10.24 -6.04 -17.61
C SER A 117 11.39 -7.00 -17.26
N ARG A 118 11.98 -6.88 -16.07
CA ARG A 118 13.14 -7.67 -15.66
C ARG A 118 12.78 -8.97 -14.96
N PHE A 119 11.68 -8.98 -14.20
CA PHE A 119 11.29 -10.11 -13.35
C PHE A 119 9.91 -10.69 -13.68
N GLY A 120 9.20 -10.14 -14.67
CA GLY A 120 7.81 -10.51 -14.94
C GLY A 120 6.85 -9.99 -13.87
N TYR A 121 5.67 -10.62 -13.76
CA TYR A 121 4.82 -10.46 -12.58
C TYR A 121 5.48 -11.25 -11.44
N LEU A 122 5.93 -10.55 -10.39
CA LEU A 122 6.40 -11.20 -9.17
C LEU A 122 5.22 -11.99 -8.58
N SER A 123 5.26 -13.32 -8.73
CA SER A 123 4.33 -14.29 -8.17
C SER A 123 5.03 -15.20 -7.18
#